data_AF-A0A3A9K4I9-F1
#
_entry.id   AF-A0A3A9K4I9-F1
#
_cell.length_a   1.000
_cell.length_b   1.000
_cell.length_c   1.000
_cell.angle_alpha   90.00
_cell.angle_beta   90.00
_cell.angle_gamma   90.00
#
_symmetry.space_group_name_H-M   'P 1'
#
loop_
_entity.id
_entity.type
_entity.pdbx_description
1 polymer ?
#
loop_
_entity_poly.entity_id
_entity_poly.type
_entity_poly.pdbx_seq_one_letter_code
_entity_poly.pdbx_strand_id
1 'polypeptide(L)' 'MQDILLAIIAGLIVGFLFAWIKLPIPAPPALPGIMGIVGIYMGFKLFQWVSVSFFG' A
#
# COMPACT_ATOMS: atom_id res chain seq x y z
N MET A 1 -6.25 4.55 13.53
CA MET A 1 -6.53 5.79 12.78
C MET A 1 -5.31 6.70 12.74
N GLN A 2 -4.67 6.97 13.90
CA GLN A 2 -3.42 7.74 13.95
C GLN A 2 -2.32 7.16 13.06
N ASP A 3 -2.17 5.83 13.03
CA ASP A 3 -1.14 5.16 12.21
C ASP A 3 -1.31 5.40 10.70
N ILE A 4 -2.56 5.50 10.23
CA ILE A 4 -2.85 5.78 8.81
C ILE A 4 -2.41 7.19 8.46
N LEU A 5 -2.74 8.17 9.32
CA LEU A 5 -2.34 9.56 9.13
C LEU A 5 -0.82 9.71 9.16
N LEU A 6 -0.16 9.05 10.11
CA LEU A 6 1.30 9.03 10.22
C LEU A 6 1.96 8.38 9.01
N ALA A 7 1.40 7.28 8.49
CA ALA A 7 1.91 6.62 7.28
C ALA A 7 1.78 7.51 6.03
N ILE A 8 0.68 8.24 5.88
CA ILE A 8 0.49 9.20 4.78
C ILE A 8 1.50 10.34 4.89
N ILE A 9 1.65 10.93 6.08
CA ILE A 9 2.61 12.02 6.31
C ILE A 9 4.05 11.54 6.07
N ALA A 10 4.42 10.37 6.57
CA ALA A 10 5.73 9.79 6.34
C ALA A 10 5.99 9.55 4.84
N GLY A 11 5.01 8.98 4.11
CA GLY A 11 5.10 8.78 2.67
C GLY A 11 5.26 10.08 1.89
N LEU A 12 4.53 11.13 2.27
CA LEU A 12 4.65 12.46 1.67
C LEU A 12 6.03 13.08 1.91
N ILE A 13 6.53 13.04 3.15
CA ILE A 13 7.84 13.59 3.51
C ILE A 13 8.95 12.84 2.75
N VAL A 14 8.93 11.50 2.75
CA VAL A 14 9.93 10.69 2.06
C VAL A 14 9.89 10.93 0.55
N GLY A 15 8.70 10.92 -0.06
CA GLY A 15 8.55 11.19 -1.49
C GLY A 15 9.05 12.58 -1.89
N PHE A 16 8.69 13.60 -1.11
CA PHE A 16 9.12 14.97 -1.32
C PHE A 16 10.65 15.12 -1.21
N LEU A 17 11.25 14.59 -0.13
CA LEU A 17 12.68 14.69 0.09
C LEU A 17 13.47 14.03 -1.04
N PHE A 18 13.10 12.81 -1.45
CA PHE A 18 13.79 12.07 -2.51
C PHE A 18 13.67 12.75 -3.87
N ALA A 19 12.49 13.29 -4.20
CA ALA A 19 12.30 14.09 -5.40
C ALA A 19 13.15 15.37 -5.36
N TRP A 20 13.24 16.03 -4.20
CA TRP A 20 14.01 17.26 -4.05
C TRP A 20 15.52 17.06 -4.24
N ILE A 21 16.07 15.99 -3.67
CA ILE A 21 17.49 15.62 -3.81
C ILE A 21 17.79 14.81 -5.08
N LYS A 22 16.79 14.60 -5.96
CA LYS A 22 16.88 13.83 -7.22
C LYS A 22 17.40 12.41 -7.04
N LEU A 23 17.13 11.79 -5.88
CA LEU A 23 17.45 10.38 -5.67
C LEU A 23 16.35 9.50 -6.26
N PRO A 24 16.69 8.28 -6.73
CA PRO A 24 15.68 7.30 -7.08
C PRO A 24 14.79 7.04 -5.87
N ILE A 25 13.47 7.12 -6.06
CA ILE A 25 12.52 6.87 -4.97
C ILE A 25 12.69 5.42 -4.45
N PRO A 26 12.65 5.21 -3.12
CA PRO A 26 12.77 3.88 -2.51
C PRO A 26 11.46 3.09 -2.56
N ALA A 27 10.41 3.67 -3.15
CA ALA A 27 9.08 3.07 -3.25
C ALA A 27 9.04 1.97 -4.33
N PRO A 28 8.09 1.01 -4.23
CA PRO A 28 7.88 -0.01 -5.25
C PRO A 28 7.81 0.60 -6.65
N PRO A 29 8.26 -0.12 -7.70
CA PRO A 29 8.36 0.38 -9.06
C PRO A 29 7.01 0.90 -9.56
N ALA A 30 6.78 2.21 -9.40
CA ALA A 30 5.60 2.97 -9.76
C ALA A 30 4.24 2.24 -9.54
N LEU A 31 3.19 2.69 -10.22
CA LEU A 31 1.82 2.16 -10.11
C LEU A 31 1.71 0.62 -10.04
N PRO A 32 2.49 -0.18 -10.79
CA PRO A 32 2.42 -1.65 -10.71
C PRO A 32 2.65 -2.22 -9.30
N GLY A 33 3.62 -1.68 -8.55
CA GLY A 33 3.90 -2.16 -7.19
C GLY A 33 2.75 -1.85 -6.22
N ILE A 34 2.14 -0.67 -6.36
CA ILE A 34 0.97 -0.27 -5.55
C ILE A 34 -0.23 -1.17 -5.88
N MET A 35 -0.49 -1.41 -7.17
CA MET A 35 -1.57 -2.28 -7.63
C MET A 35 -1.40 -3.73 -7.15
N GLY A 36 -0.16 -4.22 -7.07
CA GLY A 36 0.14 -5.53 -6.49
C GLY A 36 -0.29 -5.64 -5.03
N ILE A 37 0.08 -4.66 -4.19
CA ILE A 37 -0.29 -4.64 -2.76
C ILE A 37 -1.82 -4.57 -2.60
N VAL A 38 -2.49 -3.74 -3.39
CA VAL A 38 -3.96 -3.64 -3.39
C VAL A 38 -4.58 -4.98 -3.78
N GLY A 39 -4.09 -5.63 -4.84
CA GLY A 39 -4.57 -6.93 -5.29
C GLY A 39 -4.40 -8.03 -4.23
N ILE A 40 -3.26 -8.05 -3.53
CA ILE A 40 -3.00 -9.00 -2.43
C ILE A 40 -4.04 -8.82 -1.31
N TYR A 41 -4.27 -7.59 -0.86
CA TYR A 41 -5.23 -7.32 0.20
C TYR A 41 -6.67 -7.64 -0.22
N MET A 42 -7.06 -7.28 -1.45
CA MET A 42 -8.36 -7.61 -2.00
C MET A 42 -8.56 -9.13 -2.12
N GLY A 43 -7.56 -9.86 -2.60
CA GLY A 43 -7.60 -11.32 -2.69
C GLY A 43 -7.77 -11.97 -1.31
N PHE A 44 -7.05 -11.48 -0.30
CA PHE A 44 -7.22 -11.94 1.08
C PHE A 44 -8.64 -11.69 1.59
N LYS A 45 -9.18 -10.48 1.39
CA LYS A 45 -10.56 -10.15 1.79
C LYS A 45 -11.60 -11.00 1.07
N LEU A 46 -11.41 -11.25 -0.23
CA LEU A 46 -12.28 -12.11 -1.01
C LEU A 46 -12.24 -13.55 -0.47
N PHE A 47 -11.06 -14.08 -0.16
CA PHE A 47 -10.93 -15.40 0.46
C PHE A 47 -11.62 -15.47 1.82
N GLN A 48 -11.46 -14.46 2.68
CA GLN A 48 -12.19 -14.39 3.96
C GLN A 48 -13.70 -14.43 3.76
N TRP A 49 -14.22 -13.66 2.80
CA TRP A 49 -15.65 -13.63 2.49
C TRP A 49 -16.16 -14.99 2.00
N VAL A 50 -15.48 -15.59 1.02
CA VAL A 50 -15.82 -16.93 0.51
C VAL A 50 -15.73 -17.98 1.63
N SER A 51 -14.68 -17.94 2.44
CA SER A 51 -14.50 -18.88 3.55
C SER A 51 -15.65 -18.81 4.55
N VAL A 52 -16.12 -17.62 4.90
CA VAL A 52 -17.25 -17.43 5.81
C VAL A 52 -18.56 -17.88 5.17
N SER A 53 -18.79 -17.62 3.87
CA SER A 53 -20.05 -17.95 3.21
C SER A 53 -20.21 -19.44 2.86
N PHE A 54 -19.12 -20.19 2.67
CA PHE A 54 -19.17 -21.59 2.23
C PHE A 54 -18.75 -22.61 3.30
N PHE A 55 -17.95 -22.22 4.28
CA PHE A 55 -17.43 -23.12 5.33
C PHE A 55 -17.80 -22.68 6.76
N GLY A 56 -18.56 -21.59 6.90
CA GLY A 56 -19.07 -21.06 8.17
C GLY A 56 -20.50 -21.43 8.48
#